data_AF-A0A6J8ESS6-F1
#
_entry.id   AF-A0A6J8ESS6-F1
#
_cell.length_a   1.000
_cell.length_b   1.000
_cell.length_c   1.000
_cell.angle_alpha   90.00
_cell.angle_beta   90.00
_cell.angle_gamma   90.00
#
_symmetry.space_group_name_H-M   'P 1'
#
loop_
_entity.id
_entity.type
_entity.pdbx_description
1 polymer ?
#
loop_
_entity_poly.entity_id
_entity_poly.type
_entity_poly.pdbx_seq_one_letter_code
_entity_poly.pdbx_strand_id
1 'polypeptide(L)'
;MPNKKDVKKVNDQQKPKRILNDYIDNLYDKFRLENQTFKVSRATFYRCRPSYIMPVSFTTKRSCLCIKHQNMALMTSKGLNESLGKSDRALDKFCYRNSNEDLLRIVDDMVKEKIAFSKWQRIDIGDGRKKIGLVNVELEADEFKIELVKCADIFRQHVEMVTNQYEEIRKLKENLPNGHVLAQLDFSENYTCTT
;
A
#
# COMPACT_ATOMS: atom_id res chain seq x y z
N MET A 1 -4.59 6.29 4.57
CA MET A 1 -5.39 5.43 5.46
C MET A 1 -6.69 6.14 5.81
N PRO A 2 -7.82 5.45 5.94
CA PRO A 2 -9.04 6.06 6.48
C PRO A 2 -8.74 6.61 7.88
N ASN A 3 -9.01 7.89 8.09
CA ASN A 3 -8.88 8.52 9.40
C ASN A 3 -10.11 8.16 10.25
N LYS A 4 -10.02 8.30 11.59
CA LYS A 4 -11.18 8.17 12.50
C LYS A 4 -12.38 9.06 12.12
N LYS A 5 -12.15 10.12 11.33
CA LYS A 5 -13.16 11.05 10.82
C LYS A 5 -13.86 10.57 9.54
N ASP A 6 -13.33 9.55 8.88
CA ASP A 6 -13.92 8.97 7.67
C ASP A 6 -15.06 8.01 8.04
N VAL A 7 -16.26 8.55 8.18
CA VAL A 7 -17.46 7.79 8.57
C VAL A 7 -18.44 7.64 7.40
N LYS A 8 -19.26 6.59 7.43
CA LYS A 8 -20.37 6.35 6.50
C LYS A 8 -21.64 6.09 7.30
N LYS A 9 -22.73 6.76 6.91
CA LYS A 9 -24.05 6.54 7.49
C LYS A 9 -24.61 5.21 6.97
N VAL A 10 -24.92 4.28 7.87
CA VAL A 10 -25.51 2.97 7.55
C VAL A 10 -26.64 2.73 8.54
N ASN A 11 -27.87 2.60 8.04
CA ASN A 11 -29.08 2.41 8.86
C ASN A 11 -29.14 3.40 10.04
N ASP A 12 -29.04 4.69 9.73
CA ASP A 12 -29.03 5.82 10.68
C ASP A 12 -27.91 5.87 11.73
N GLN A 13 -26.97 4.92 11.71
CA GLN A 13 -25.78 4.96 12.54
C GLN A 13 -24.56 5.41 11.74
N GLN A 14 -23.71 6.24 12.35
CA GLN A 14 -22.40 6.57 11.78
C GLN A 14 -21.41 5.44 12.08
N LYS A 15 -20.94 4.76 11.04
CA LYS A 15 -19.91 3.73 11.15
C LYS A 15 -18.60 4.19 10.52
N PRO A 16 -17.44 3.98 11.15
CA PRO A 16 -16.15 4.24 10.52
C PRO A 16 -16.01 3.46 9.21
N LYS A 17 -15.54 4.12 8.15
CA LYS A 17 -15.21 3.45 6.89
C LYS A 17 -14.04 2.50 7.13
N ARG A 18 -14.19 1.26 6.67
CA ARG A 18 -13.13 0.24 6.68
C ARG A 18 -12.75 -0.11 5.26
N ILE A 19 -11.48 -0.36 5.01
CA ILE A 19 -10.97 -0.72 3.67
C ILE A 19 -10.72 -2.22 3.68
N LEU A 20 -11.28 -2.92 2.70
CA LEU A 20 -11.00 -4.32 2.44
C LEU A 20 -9.54 -4.41 1.95
N ASN A 21 -8.65 -5.22 2.53
CA ASN A 21 -7.24 -5.25 2.11
C ASN A 21 -6.94 -6.15 0.89
N ASP A 22 -7.97 -6.80 0.33
CA ASP A 22 -7.86 -7.73 -0.79
C ASP A 22 -9.01 -7.45 -1.79
N TYR A 23 -8.93 -8.00 -3.01
CA TYR A 23 -10.07 -7.95 -3.92
C TYR A 23 -11.20 -8.83 -3.39
N ILE A 24 -12.44 -8.35 -3.51
CA ILE A 24 -13.61 -9.13 -3.11
C ILE A 24 -13.74 -10.43 -3.90
N ASP A 25 -13.17 -10.49 -5.11
CA ASP A 25 -13.03 -11.71 -5.89
C ASP A 25 -12.14 -12.75 -5.22
N ASN A 26 -10.95 -12.35 -4.78
CA ASN A 26 -10.04 -13.25 -4.08
C ASN A 26 -10.67 -13.78 -2.79
N LEU A 27 -11.46 -12.95 -2.10
CA LEU A 27 -12.21 -13.39 -0.91
C LEU A 27 -13.31 -14.38 -1.26
N TYR A 28 -13.98 -14.22 -2.40
CA TYR A 28 -14.97 -15.19 -2.87
C TYR A 28 -14.33 -16.54 -3.19
N ASP A 29 -13.19 -16.55 -3.87
CA ASP A 29 -12.49 -17.78 -4.23
C ASP A 29 -12.00 -18.52 -2.97
N LYS A 30 -11.40 -17.79 -2.01
CA LYS A 30 -11.05 -18.35 -0.68
C LYS A 30 -12.27 -18.91 0.03
N PHE A 31 -13.37 -18.15 0.07
CA PHE A 31 -14.62 -18.60 0.68
C PHE A 31 -15.14 -19.90 0.06
N ARG A 32 -15.04 -20.06 -1.27
CA ARG A 32 -15.45 -21.28 -1.97
C ARG A 32 -14.53 -22.48 -1.69
N LEU A 33 -13.23 -22.24 -1.53
CA LEU A 33 -12.27 -23.29 -1.15
C LEU A 33 -12.49 -23.79 0.28
N GLU A 34 -12.82 -22.87 1.20
CA GLU A 34 -13.11 -23.17 2.61
C GLU A 34 -14.52 -23.73 2.82
N ASN A 35 -15.49 -23.36 1.98
CA ASN A 35 -16.91 -23.71 2.12
C ASN A 35 -17.45 -24.42 0.86
N GLN A 36 -16.85 -25.56 0.52
CA GLN A 36 -17.11 -26.26 -0.75
C GLN A 36 -18.58 -26.70 -0.92
N THR A 37 -19.24 -27.06 0.19
CA THR A 37 -20.65 -27.50 0.22
C THR A 37 -21.66 -26.35 0.17
N PHE A 38 -21.26 -25.13 0.55
CA PHE A 38 -22.17 -24.00 0.65
C PHE A 38 -22.28 -23.24 -0.68
N LYS A 39 -23.40 -23.37 -1.38
CA LYS A 39 -23.62 -22.71 -2.68
C LYS A 39 -24.04 -21.26 -2.51
N VAL A 40 -23.15 -20.33 -2.86
CA VAL A 40 -23.44 -18.90 -2.97
C VAL A 40 -22.87 -18.37 -4.28
N SER A 41 -23.61 -17.50 -4.96
CA SER A 41 -23.12 -16.83 -6.18
C SER A 41 -22.20 -15.66 -5.83
N ARG A 42 -21.30 -15.28 -6.74
CA ARG A 42 -20.46 -14.07 -6.60
C ARG A 42 -21.30 -12.83 -6.26
N ALA A 43 -22.38 -12.61 -7.00
CA ALA A 43 -23.25 -11.46 -6.79
C ALA A 43 -23.88 -11.43 -5.38
N THR A 44 -24.32 -12.59 -4.87
CA THR A 44 -24.85 -12.68 -3.51
C THR A 44 -23.75 -12.46 -2.47
N PHE A 45 -22.58 -13.08 -2.63
CA PHE A 45 -21.44 -12.86 -1.75
C PHE A 45 -21.03 -11.39 -1.66
N TYR A 46 -21.03 -10.70 -2.80
CA TYR A 46 -20.71 -9.28 -2.88
C TYR A 46 -21.70 -8.39 -2.14
N ARG A 47 -23.00 -8.71 -2.23
CA ARG A 47 -24.07 -8.00 -1.52
C ARG A 47 -24.03 -8.25 -0.01
N CYS A 48 -23.54 -9.40 0.42
CA CYS A 48 -23.37 -9.70 1.84
C CYS A 48 -22.31 -8.82 2.50
N ARG A 49 -21.45 -8.14 1.73
CA ARG A 49 -20.47 -7.19 2.27
C ARG A 49 -21.20 -6.00 2.95
N PRO A 50 -20.94 -5.74 4.24
CA PRO A 50 -21.45 -4.54 4.90
C PRO A 50 -21.05 -3.27 4.16
N SER A 51 -21.99 -2.33 4.02
CA SER A 51 -21.82 -1.14 3.17
C SER A 51 -20.75 -0.15 3.66
N TYR A 52 -20.36 -0.21 4.94
CA TYR A 52 -19.25 0.57 5.52
C TYR A 52 -17.86 -0.05 5.29
N ILE A 53 -17.81 -1.27 4.72
CA ILE A 53 -16.58 -1.89 4.21
C ILE A 53 -16.46 -1.52 2.74
N MET A 54 -15.47 -0.69 2.45
CA MET A 54 -15.18 -0.18 1.12
C MET A 54 -14.19 -1.12 0.44
N PRO A 55 -14.47 -1.61 -0.78
CA PRO A 55 -13.45 -2.28 -1.58
C PRO A 55 -12.32 -1.28 -1.86
N VAL A 56 -11.09 -1.78 -2.02
CA VAL A 56 -9.99 -0.94 -2.52
C VAL A 56 -10.35 -0.50 -3.94
N SER A 57 -10.93 0.69 -4.10
CA SER A 57 -11.12 1.30 -5.43
C SER A 57 -9.88 2.06 -5.89
N PHE A 58 -8.81 2.08 -5.09
CA PHE A 58 -7.55 2.71 -5.42
C PHE A 58 -6.41 1.78 -5.06
N THR A 59 -6.14 0.81 -5.92
CA THR A 59 -4.82 0.43 -6.42
C THR A 59 -4.89 -1.00 -6.92
N THR A 60 -4.54 -1.17 -8.18
CA THR A 60 -4.25 -2.44 -8.84
C THR A 60 -3.06 -3.20 -8.23
N LYS A 61 -2.67 -2.95 -6.97
CA LYS A 61 -1.34 -3.30 -6.47
C LYS A 61 -1.40 -4.28 -5.31
N ARG A 62 -0.65 -5.37 -5.48
CA ARG A 62 -0.19 -6.30 -4.45
C ARG A 62 0.82 -5.65 -3.49
N SER A 63 0.77 -4.33 -3.32
CA SER A 63 1.78 -3.53 -2.63
C SER A 63 1.24 -3.10 -1.27
N CYS A 64 2.05 -3.17 -0.21
CA CYS A 64 1.58 -2.81 1.12
C CYS A 64 1.33 -1.29 1.24
N LEU A 65 0.42 -0.87 2.14
CA LEU A 65 0.05 0.56 2.33
C LEU A 65 0.99 1.30 3.30
N CYS A 66 2.22 0.83 3.45
CA CYS A 66 3.17 1.44 4.38
C CYS A 66 3.67 2.80 3.87
N ILE A 67 4.25 3.59 4.78
CA ILE A 67 4.81 4.90 4.46
C ILE A 67 5.86 4.86 3.34
N LYS A 68 6.61 3.76 3.20
CA LYS A 68 7.64 3.57 2.17
C LYS A 68 7.03 3.47 0.77
N HIS A 69 5.99 2.64 0.61
CA HIS A 69 5.24 2.52 -0.64
C HIS A 69 4.48 3.81 -0.96
N GLN A 70 3.88 4.45 0.04
CA GLN A 70 3.15 5.71 -0.15
C GLN A 70 4.08 6.86 -0.55
N ASN A 71 5.27 6.98 0.06
CA ASN A 71 6.21 8.05 -0.29
C ASN A 71 6.77 7.85 -1.70
N MET A 72 7.15 6.62 -2.07
CA MET A 72 7.58 6.34 -3.44
C MET A 72 6.46 6.63 -4.46
N ALA A 73 5.22 6.29 -4.12
CA ALA A 73 4.04 6.62 -4.93
C ALA A 73 3.89 8.13 -5.14
N LEU A 74 4.03 8.91 -4.07
CA LEU A 74 3.82 10.35 -4.13
C LEU A 74 4.95 11.05 -4.90
N MET A 75 6.21 10.62 -4.74
CA MET A 75 7.34 11.15 -5.52
C MET A 75 7.18 10.88 -7.00
N THR A 76 6.82 9.65 -7.39
CA THR A 76 6.64 9.29 -8.81
C THR A 76 5.39 9.94 -9.41
N SER A 77 4.25 9.89 -8.73
CA SER A 77 2.96 10.37 -9.27
C SER A 77 2.77 11.88 -9.24
N LYS A 78 3.53 12.61 -8.40
CA LYS A 78 3.48 14.08 -8.37
C LYS A 78 4.78 14.71 -8.84
N GLY A 79 5.91 14.24 -8.34
CA GLY A 79 7.23 14.77 -8.70
C GLY A 79 7.67 14.42 -10.12
N LEU A 80 7.35 13.21 -10.61
CA LEU A 80 7.75 12.72 -11.94
C LEU A 80 6.59 12.57 -12.92
N ASN A 81 5.41 13.12 -12.62
CA ASN A 81 4.18 12.84 -13.36
C ASN A 81 4.26 13.18 -14.86
N GLU A 82 5.02 14.22 -15.21
CA GLU A 82 5.18 14.67 -16.59
C GLU A 82 6.14 13.78 -17.40
N SER A 83 7.05 13.09 -16.72
CA SER A 83 8.08 12.23 -17.33
C SER A 83 7.68 10.76 -17.37
N LEU A 84 6.70 10.35 -16.56
CA LEU A 84 6.27 8.96 -16.44
C LEU A 84 5.00 8.68 -17.24
N GLY A 85 5.03 7.62 -18.05
CA GLY A 85 3.87 7.16 -18.81
C GLY A 85 2.80 6.55 -17.89
N LYS A 86 1.55 6.43 -18.38
CA LYS A 86 0.45 5.78 -17.63
C LYS A 86 0.78 4.33 -17.21
N SER A 87 1.71 3.66 -17.91
CA SER A 87 2.20 2.31 -17.62
C SER A 87 3.08 2.20 -16.38
N ASP A 88 3.69 3.31 -15.93
CA ASP A 88 4.63 3.33 -14.79
C ASP A 88 3.94 3.49 -13.44
N ARG A 89 2.60 3.55 -13.47
CA ARG A 89 1.79 3.60 -12.25
C ARG A 89 1.96 2.37 -11.38
N ALA A 90 2.48 1.25 -11.89
CA ALA A 90 2.86 0.08 -11.10
C ALA A 90 4.25 0.25 -10.47
N LEU A 91 4.32 0.98 -9.35
CA LEU A 91 5.53 1.26 -8.57
C LEU A 91 6.53 0.10 -8.45
N ASP A 92 6.06 -1.09 -8.06
CA ASP A 92 6.94 -2.24 -7.87
C ASP A 92 7.67 -2.60 -9.18
N LYS A 93 6.96 -2.55 -10.32
CA LYS A 93 7.55 -2.76 -11.65
C LYS A 93 8.44 -1.60 -12.07
N PHE A 94 8.02 -0.36 -11.78
CA PHE A 94 8.79 0.83 -12.10
C PHE A 94 10.15 0.84 -11.37
N CYS A 95 10.15 0.69 -10.05
CA CYS A 95 11.38 0.68 -9.24
C CYS A 95 12.25 -0.55 -9.48
N TYR A 96 11.68 -1.68 -9.94
CA TYR A 96 12.46 -2.85 -10.33
C TYR A 96 13.13 -2.69 -11.71
N ARG A 97 12.48 -1.99 -12.64
CA ARG A 97 12.99 -1.78 -14.00
C ARG A 97 14.01 -0.65 -14.11
N ASN A 98 13.99 0.29 -13.17
CA ASN A 98 14.84 1.48 -13.20
C ASN A 98 15.87 1.38 -12.08
N SER A 99 17.16 1.42 -12.43
CA SER A 99 18.25 1.57 -11.48
C SER A 99 18.25 2.98 -10.87
N ASN A 100 19.16 3.24 -9.92
CA ASN A 100 19.31 4.59 -9.39
C ASN A 100 19.79 5.56 -10.49
N GLU A 101 20.70 5.12 -11.36
CA GLU A 101 21.17 5.88 -12.52
C GLU A 101 20.02 6.22 -13.48
N ASP A 102 19.09 5.28 -13.72
CA ASP A 102 17.92 5.54 -14.55
C ASP A 102 17.00 6.59 -13.92
N LEU A 103 16.78 6.52 -12.60
CA LEU A 103 15.99 7.52 -11.88
C LEU A 103 16.61 8.92 -11.96
N LEU A 104 17.94 9.02 -11.91
CA LEU A 104 18.65 10.29 -12.04
C LEU A 104 18.46 10.87 -13.45
N ARG A 105 18.63 10.05 -14.50
CA ARG A 105 18.40 10.46 -15.89
C ARG A 105 16.98 10.97 -16.12
N ILE A 106 15.98 10.28 -15.57
CA ILE A 106 14.57 10.71 -15.66
C ILE A 106 14.39 12.13 -15.11
N VAL A 107 15.10 12.49 -14.04
CA VAL A 107 15.04 13.84 -13.45
C VAL A 107 15.79 14.85 -14.33
N ASP A 108 16.96 14.49 -14.85
CA ASP A 108 17.74 15.35 -15.76
C ASP A 108 16.94 15.72 -17.02
N ASP A 109 16.18 14.77 -17.56
CA ASP A 109 15.36 14.96 -18.76
C ASP A 109 14.14 15.87 -18.53
N MET A 110 13.78 16.18 -17.27
CA MET A 110 12.60 17.01 -16.97
C MET A 110 12.80 18.49 -17.29
N VAL A 111 14.05 18.96 -17.37
CA VAL A 111 14.39 20.38 -17.55
C VAL A 111 13.63 21.29 -16.55
N LYS A 112 13.51 20.83 -15.29
CA LYS A 112 12.90 21.60 -14.19
C LYS A 112 13.96 21.93 -13.15
N GLU A 113 14.04 23.21 -12.76
CA GLU A 113 14.91 23.64 -11.67
C GLU A 113 14.37 23.19 -10.31
N LYS A 114 13.04 23.27 -10.11
CA LYS A 114 12.36 22.89 -8.87
C LYS A 114 11.28 21.86 -9.10
N ILE A 115 11.18 20.92 -8.17
CA ILE A 115 10.25 19.79 -8.23
C ILE A 115 9.41 19.75 -6.96
N ALA A 116 8.10 19.97 -7.13
CA ALA A 116 7.11 19.88 -6.06
C ALA A 116 6.52 18.47 -5.95
N PHE A 117 6.47 17.93 -4.74
CA PHE A 117 5.89 16.62 -4.45
C PHE A 117 5.31 16.57 -3.03
N SER A 118 4.62 15.48 -2.70
CA SER A 118 4.14 15.26 -1.34
C SER A 118 4.87 14.08 -0.69
N LYS A 119 5.05 14.09 0.62
CA LYS A 119 5.54 12.92 1.37
C LYS A 119 4.93 12.85 2.75
N TRP A 120 4.74 11.64 3.26
CA TRP A 120 4.45 11.40 4.66
C TRP A 120 5.75 11.48 5.47
N GLN A 121 5.75 12.30 6.51
CA GLN A 121 6.88 12.44 7.43
C GLN A 121 6.43 12.68 8.86
N ARG A 122 7.35 12.53 9.81
CA ARG A 122 7.09 12.89 11.21
C ARG A 122 7.17 14.41 11.35
N ILE A 123 6.04 15.02 11.69
CA ILE A 123 5.86 16.46 11.91
C ILE A 123 5.77 16.71 13.41
N ASP A 124 6.52 17.70 13.89
CA ASP A 124 6.40 18.20 15.26
C ASP A 124 5.09 18.98 15.42
N ILE A 125 4.35 18.70 16.48
CA ILE A 125 3.04 19.30 16.76
C ILE A 125 3.12 20.25 17.98
N GLY A 126 4.30 20.48 18.53
CA GLY A 126 4.50 21.13 19.82
C GLY A 126 4.65 20.12 20.97
N ASP A 127 5.20 20.60 22.09
CA ASP A 127 5.41 19.82 23.32
C ASP A 127 6.27 18.55 23.15
N GLY A 128 7.14 18.51 22.14
CA GLY A 128 7.98 17.36 21.80
C GLY A 128 7.23 16.18 21.18
N ARG A 129 5.94 16.34 20.85
CA ARG A 129 5.12 15.29 20.26
C ARG A 129 5.23 15.32 18.74
N LYS A 130 5.46 14.15 18.13
CA LYS A 130 5.53 13.99 16.68
C LYS A 130 4.35 13.18 16.16
N LYS A 131 3.68 13.63 15.11
CA LYS A 131 2.70 12.83 14.34
C LYS A 131 3.23 12.53 12.95
N ILE A 132 2.75 11.45 12.35
CA ILE A 132 2.89 11.26 10.92
C ILE A 132 1.88 12.18 10.23
N GLY A 133 2.35 13.01 9.31
CA GLY A 133 1.50 13.88 8.50
C GLY A 133 2.00 13.98 7.07
N LEU A 134 1.08 14.29 6.16
CA LEU A 134 1.39 14.53 4.77
C LEU A 134 1.88 15.98 4.62
N VAL A 135 3.06 16.16 4.06
CA VAL A 135 3.63 17.48 3.73
C VAL A 135 3.75 17.63 2.22
N ASN A 136 3.64 18.86 1.74
CA ASN A 136 4.07 19.24 0.40
C ASN A 136 5.45 19.86 0.51
N VAL A 137 6.36 19.41 -0.35
CA VAL A 137 7.76 19.81 -0.38
C VAL A 137 8.08 20.25 -1.80
N GLU A 138 8.89 21.29 -1.92
CA GLU A 138 9.49 21.72 -3.18
C GLU A 138 11.00 21.73 -2.95
N LEU A 139 11.74 21.05 -3.82
CA LEU A 139 13.19 20.92 -3.75
C LEU A 139 13.81 21.35 -5.08
N GLU A 140 15.07 21.79 -5.03
CA GLU A 140 15.87 21.92 -6.24
C GLU A 140 16.08 20.52 -6.87
N ALA A 141 16.27 20.47 -8.19
CA ALA A 141 16.36 19.21 -8.94
C ALA A 141 17.42 18.25 -8.36
N ASP A 142 18.59 18.77 -7.99
CA ASP A 142 19.67 17.96 -7.44
C ASP A 142 19.37 17.43 -6.03
N GLU A 143 18.65 18.22 -5.20
CA GLU A 143 18.18 17.76 -3.90
C GLU A 143 17.07 16.71 -4.04
N PHE A 144 16.19 16.89 -5.04
CA PHE A 144 15.14 15.93 -5.36
C PHE A 144 15.73 14.59 -5.83
N LYS A 145 16.79 14.60 -6.64
CA LYS A 145 17.52 13.38 -7.07
C LYS A 145 18.00 12.56 -5.87
N ILE A 146 18.64 13.22 -4.91
CA ILE A 146 19.16 12.57 -3.69
C ILE A 146 18.01 11.94 -2.90
N GLU A 147 16.92 12.68 -2.70
CA GLU A 147 15.77 12.20 -1.95
C GLU A 147 15.01 11.08 -2.68
N LEU A 148 14.91 11.14 -4.02
CA LEU A 148 14.31 10.12 -4.86
C LEU A 148 15.07 8.80 -4.78
N VAL A 149 16.40 8.83 -4.94
CA VAL A 149 17.27 7.65 -4.85
C VAL A 149 17.15 7.01 -3.46
N LYS A 150 17.25 7.83 -2.41
CA LYS A 150 17.07 7.35 -1.03
C LYS A 150 15.71 6.70 -0.81
N CYS A 151 14.65 7.30 -1.35
CA CYS A 151 13.30 6.74 -1.26
C CYS A 151 13.19 5.41 -2.03
N ALA A 152 13.80 5.32 -3.21
CA ALA A 152 13.83 4.13 -4.03
C ALA A 152 14.58 2.98 -3.35
N ASP A 153 15.73 3.24 -2.73
CA ASP A 153 16.50 2.21 -2.03
C ASP A 153 15.74 1.64 -0.82
N ILE A 154 15.15 2.51 0.00
CA ILE A 154 14.29 2.11 1.13
C ILE A 154 13.09 1.29 0.64
N PHE A 155 12.51 1.68 -0.49
CA PHE A 155 11.40 0.97 -1.10
C PHE A 155 11.81 -0.42 -1.60
N ARG A 156 12.90 -0.53 -2.37
CA ARG A 156 13.37 -1.81 -2.93
C ARG A 156 13.72 -2.81 -1.82
N GLN A 157 14.48 -2.40 -0.82
CA GLN A 157 14.80 -3.23 0.35
C GLN A 157 13.52 -3.70 1.06
N HIS A 158 12.53 -2.83 1.19
CA HIS A 158 11.28 -3.19 1.82
C HIS A 158 10.47 -4.20 1.01
N VAL A 159 10.38 -4.02 -0.32
CA VAL A 159 9.69 -4.98 -1.20
C VAL A 159 10.38 -6.34 -1.18
N GLU A 160 11.70 -6.37 -1.21
CA GLU A 160 12.49 -7.60 -1.10
C GLU A 160 12.22 -8.33 0.23
N MET A 161 12.32 -7.63 1.36
CA MET A 161 12.02 -8.22 2.68
C MET A 161 10.60 -8.78 2.76
N VAL A 162 9.61 -8.03 2.25
CA VAL A 162 8.21 -8.47 2.24
C VAL A 162 8.06 -9.72 1.38
N THR A 163 8.67 -9.74 0.20
CA THR A 163 8.62 -10.89 -0.72
C THR A 163 9.22 -12.13 -0.07
N ASN A 164 10.42 -12.02 0.50
CA ASN A 164 11.10 -13.11 1.20
C ASN A 164 10.26 -13.60 2.39
N GLN A 165 9.68 -12.70 3.18
CA GLN A 165 8.82 -13.08 4.30
C GLN A 165 7.60 -13.88 3.83
N TYR A 166 6.95 -13.47 2.74
CA TYR A 166 5.82 -14.22 2.16
C TYR A 166 6.24 -15.60 1.64
N GLU A 167 7.40 -15.71 1.01
CA GLU A 167 7.94 -16.99 0.52
C GLU A 167 8.25 -17.96 1.67
N GLU A 168 8.93 -17.48 2.72
CA GLU A 168 9.26 -18.33 3.88
C GLU A 168 8.00 -18.76 4.64
N ILE A 169 7.04 -17.86 4.83
CA ILE A 169 5.75 -18.22 5.45
C ILE A 169 5.00 -19.25 4.60
N ARG A 170 5.05 -19.13 3.27
CA ARG A 170 4.44 -20.11 2.37
C ARG A 170 5.10 -21.49 2.51
N LYS A 171 6.44 -21.55 2.50
CA LYS A 171 7.19 -22.79 2.73
C LYS A 171 6.84 -23.43 4.07
N LEU A 172 6.71 -22.64 5.13
CA LEU A 172 6.30 -23.11 6.45
C LEU A 172 4.88 -23.66 6.47
N LYS A 173 3.93 -23.03 5.76
CA LYS A 173 2.55 -23.53 5.64
C LYS A 173 2.47 -24.85 4.87
N GLU A 174 3.27 -24.98 3.81
CA GLU A 174 3.30 -26.18 2.96
C GLU A 174 4.01 -27.37 3.64
N ASN A 175 4.93 -27.12 4.57
CA ASN A 175 5.76 -28.15 5.22
C ASN A 175 5.54 -28.24 6.74
N LEU A 176 4.40 -27.76 7.25
CA LEU A 176 4.14 -27.76 8.69
C LEU A 176 3.99 -29.19 9.21
N PRO A 177 4.81 -29.64 10.18
CA PRO A 177 4.70 -31.00 10.72
C PRO A 177 3.36 -31.22 11.42
N ASN A 178 2.92 -32.47 11.47
CA ASN A 178 1.66 -32.80 12.10
C ASN A 178 1.67 -32.42 13.59
N GLY A 179 0.57 -31.86 14.10
CA GLY A 179 0.48 -31.36 15.47
C GLY A 179 1.14 -30.00 15.73
N HIS A 180 1.77 -29.36 14.73
CA HIS A 180 2.31 -28.00 14.87
C HIS A 180 1.31 -26.96 14.36
N VAL A 181 1.39 -25.74 14.90
CA VAL A 181 0.54 -24.61 14.50
C VAL A 181 1.43 -23.44 14.13
N LEU A 182 1.13 -22.79 13.00
CA LEU A 182 1.78 -21.56 12.57
C LEU A 182 0.92 -20.34 12.97
N ALA A 183 1.45 -19.50 13.85
CA ALA A 183 0.82 -18.23 14.21
C ALA A 183 1.45 -17.08 13.40
N GLN A 184 0.74 -16.59 12.38
CA GLN A 184 1.13 -15.39 11.62
C GLN A 184 0.50 -14.16 12.27
N LEU A 185 1.29 -13.40 13.01
CA LEU A 185 0.84 -12.16 13.67
C LEU A 185 1.19 -10.96 12.79
N ASP A 186 0.19 -10.31 12.21
CA ASP A 186 0.35 -9.01 11.56
C ASP A 186 0.00 -7.90 12.55
N PHE A 187 1.00 -7.15 13.00
CA PHE A 187 0.80 -5.91 13.76
C PHE A 187 0.52 -4.75 12.80
N SER A 188 -0.52 -4.90 11.98
CA SER A 188 -1.16 -3.74 11.38
C SER A 188 -2.26 -3.30 12.34
N GLU A 189 -2.40 -2.00 12.60
CA GLU A 189 -3.57 -1.44 13.29
C GLU A 189 -4.87 -1.59 12.45
N ASN A 190 -4.96 -2.65 11.64
CA ASN A 190 -6.10 -2.98 10.79
C ASN A 190 -6.65 -4.32 11.26
N TYR A 191 -7.85 -4.25 11.81
CA TYR A 191 -8.63 -5.36 12.38
C TYR A 191 -8.43 -6.71 11.69
N THR A 192 -7.97 -7.70 12.46
CA THR A 192 -8.36 -9.10 12.32
C THR A 192 -9.82 -9.26 12.76
N CYS A 193 -10.61 -9.98 11.97
CA CYS A 193 -11.94 -10.42 12.38
C CYS A 193 -11.78 -11.57 13.38
N THR A 194 -11.93 -11.29 14.67
CA THR A 194 -12.23 -12.34 15.66
C THR A 194 -13.74 -12.45 15.80
N THR A 195 -14.19 -13.70 15.86
CA THR A 195 -15.58 -14.17 16.03
C THR A 195 -16.29 -13.55 17.23
#